data_AF-A0A9D8RGH4-F1
#
_entry.id   AF-A0A9D8RGH4-F1
#
_cell.length_a   1.000
_cell.length_b   1.000
_cell.length_c   1.000
_cell.angle_alpha   90.00
_cell.angle_beta   90.00
_cell.angle_gamma   90.00
#
_symmetry.space_group_name_H-M   'P 1'
#
loop_
_entity.id
_entity.type
_entity.pdbx_description
1 polymer ?
#
loop_
_entity_poly.entity_id
_entity_poly.type
_entity_poly.pdbx_seq_one_letter_code
_entity_poly.pdbx_strand_id
1 'polypeptide(L)'
;MAFWNRKYKDSVFTDLFGSDRDGKKNFLDLYNALTGTDYKLEEVKLERKVIEQALYKTFNNDVSWEINGKLIVLVEHQSTVNENMPFRCLEYVTRIYEGIVPVKQRYAEKVYKIPNPDFYVVYVGKKELPPEQELRLSDAFYEKDSSKLELVVKVKNCSDSKILPISRTCAILKEYCQFIEIVEHTYNKLFPKRSFKKAIEEAISQGILADYLDRKSREVINMLCAKYDYKMDIAVKQEEAYEDGAHDNAVKNAKNLLKEGDSIEKVVRCVGLSLEEVQKLASELDKE
;
A
#
# COMPACT_ATOMS: atom_id res chain seq x y z
N MET A 1 2.23 -26.29 10.47
CA MET A 1 1.86 -25.41 9.36
C MET A 1 3.08 -24.58 9.00
N ALA A 2 3.63 -24.76 7.80
CA ALA A 2 4.86 -24.07 7.39
C ALA A 2 4.54 -22.60 7.09
N PHE A 3 5.01 -21.69 7.96
CA PHE A 3 5.06 -20.27 7.67
C PHE A 3 5.98 -20.09 6.45
N TRP A 4 5.38 -19.91 5.28
CA TRP A 4 6.11 -19.60 4.07
C TRP A 4 6.90 -18.31 4.30
N ASN A 5 8.22 -18.45 4.37
CA ASN A 5 9.18 -17.35 4.26
C ASN A 5 9.03 -16.70 2.88
N ARG A 6 8.00 -15.86 2.70
CA ARG A 6 7.95 -14.90 1.59
C ARG A 6 8.99 -13.84 1.90
N LYS A 7 10.23 -14.03 1.40
CA LYS A 7 11.11 -12.89 1.12
C LYS A 7 10.31 -11.97 0.20
N TYR A 8 9.65 -10.95 0.75
CA TYR A 8 8.92 -9.96 -0.02
C TYR A 8 9.94 -9.31 -0.97
N LYS A 9 9.83 -9.67 -2.25
CA LYS A 9 10.57 -9.01 -3.32
C LYS A 9 10.05 -7.57 -3.39
N ASP A 10 10.96 -6.61 -3.53
CA ASP A 10 10.66 -5.19 -3.73
C ASP A 10 9.49 -5.01 -4.72
N SER A 11 8.62 -4.03 -4.48
CA SER A 11 7.64 -3.67 -5.51
C SER A 11 8.36 -3.09 -6.72
N VAL A 12 7.69 -3.03 -7.88
CA VAL A 12 8.23 -2.36 -9.07
C VAL A 12 8.62 -0.91 -8.74
N PHE A 13 7.85 -0.22 -7.89
CA PHE A 13 8.16 1.15 -7.47
C PHE A 13 9.39 1.21 -6.57
N THR A 14 9.47 0.32 -5.56
CA THR A 14 10.62 0.24 -4.65
C THR A 14 11.92 -0.06 -5.38
N ASP A 15 11.87 -0.93 -6.38
CA ASP A 15 13.03 -1.22 -7.22
C ASP A 15 13.37 -0.03 -8.13
N LEU A 16 12.38 0.49 -8.88
CA LEU A 16 12.57 1.57 -9.85
C LEU A 16 13.13 2.87 -9.24
N PHE A 17 12.68 3.24 -8.04
CA PHE A 17 13.10 4.47 -7.33
C PHE A 17 14.09 4.20 -6.18
N GLY A 18 14.60 2.97 -6.05
CA GLY A 18 15.40 2.56 -4.91
C GLY A 18 16.53 1.60 -5.27
N SER A 19 16.19 0.33 -5.50
CA SER A 19 17.17 -0.76 -5.66
C SER A 19 17.81 -0.84 -7.06
N ASP A 20 17.19 -0.29 -8.11
CA ASP A 20 17.74 -0.32 -9.46
C ASP A 20 19.01 0.53 -9.60
N ARG A 21 19.83 0.22 -10.61
CA ARG A 21 21.03 1.02 -10.95
C ARG A 21 20.70 2.49 -11.16
N ASP A 22 19.53 2.77 -11.74
CA ASP A 22 19.04 4.12 -12.03
C ASP A 22 18.19 4.67 -10.87
N GLY A 23 17.99 3.90 -9.79
CA GLY A 23 17.13 4.24 -8.67
C GLY A 23 17.48 5.56 -7.99
N LYS A 24 18.78 5.87 -7.85
CA LYS A 24 19.26 7.15 -7.31
C LYS A 24 18.84 8.34 -8.20
N LYS A 25 18.98 8.20 -9.52
CA LYS A 25 18.59 9.22 -10.51
C LYS A 25 17.07 9.39 -10.52
N ASN A 26 16.34 8.28 -10.64
CA ASN A 26 14.89 8.26 -10.69
C ASN A 26 14.28 8.87 -9.42
N PHE A 27 14.85 8.57 -8.25
CA PHE A 27 14.44 9.17 -7.00
C PHE A 27 14.66 10.68 -6.99
N LEU A 28 15.81 11.18 -7.47
CA LEU A 28 16.08 12.61 -7.51
C LEU A 28 15.09 13.35 -8.44
N ASP A 29 14.81 12.79 -9.61
CA ASP A 29 13.81 13.34 -10.54
C ASP A 29 12.42 13.41 -9.90
N LEU A 30 12.04 12.35 -9.16
CA LEU A 30 10.79 12.33 -8.41
C LEU A 30 10.78 13.34 -7.26
N TYR A 31 11.87 13.43 -6.49
CA TYR A 31 12.00 14.39 -5.40
C TYR A 31 11.87 15.83 -5.92
N ASN A 32 12.59 16.17 -7.00
CA ASN A 32 12.50 17.47 -7.65
C ASN A 32 11.07 17.82 -8.07
N ALA A 33 10.35 16.87 -8.65
CA ALA A 33 8.94 17.03 -9.00
C ALA A 33 8.02 17.20 -7.78
N LEU A 34 8.31 16.52 -6.66
CA LEU A 34 7.54 16.61 -5.41
C LEU A 34 7.72 17.95 -4.71
N THR A 35 8.94 18.50 -4.71
CA THR A 35 9.31 19.70 -3.95
C THR A 35 9.44 20.96 -4.79
N GLY A 36 9.33 20.87 -6.11
CA GLY A 36 9.54 22.00 -7.02
C GLY A 36 11.00 22.48 -7.07
N THR A 37 11.94 21.57 -6.83
CA THR A 37 13.39 21.83 -6.89
C THR A 37 13.97 21.34 -8.22
N ASP A 38 15.22 21.69 -8.52
CA ASP A 38 15.93 21.22 -9.72
C ASP A 38 17.37 20.80 -9.40
N TYR A 39 17.54 20.00 -8.35
CA TYR A 39 18.86 19.48 -7.95
C TYR A 39 19.43 18.54 -9.01
N LYS A 40 20.74 18.65 -9.27
CA LYS A 40 21.49 17.68 -10.09
C LYS A 40 22.19 16.65 -9.22
N LEU A 41 22.49 15.48 -9.79
CA LEU A 41 23.06 14.34 -9.04
C LEU A 41 24.42 14.67 -8.41
N GLU A 42 25.18 15.55 -9.04
CA GLU A 42 26.50 15.99 -8.62
C GLU A 42 26.44 16.99 -7.45
N GLU A 43 25.29 17.64 -7.27
CA GLU A 43 25.08 18.70 -6.27
C GLU A 43 24.58 18.17 -4.93
N VAL A 44 24.12 16.92 -4.89
CA VAL A 44 23.43 16.36 -3.72
C VAL A 44 24.07 15.06 -3.26
N LYS A 45 24.24 14.95 -1.94
CA LYS A 45 24.56 13.68 -1.31
C LYS A 45 23.26 12.92 -1.05
N LEU A 46 23.03 11.89 -1.86
CA LEU A 46 21.92 10.96 -1.74
C LEU A 46 22.37 9.64 -1.14
N GLU A 47 21.73 9.22 -0.06
CA GLU A 47 21.97 7.93 0.60
C GLU A 47 20.64 7.20 0.81
N ARG A 48 20.51 5.99 0.26
CA ARG A 48 19.32 5.17 0.44
C ARG A 48 19.24 4.68 1.88
N LYS A 49 18.06 4.77 2.50
CA LYS A 49 17.77 4.23 3.83
C LYS A 49 16.79 3.08 3.70
N VAL A 50 17.17 1.92 4.24
CA VAL A 50 16.36 0.70 4.24
C VAL A 50 16.22 0.21 5.67
N ILE A 51 15.03 -0.21 6.07
CA ILE A 51 14.81 -0.82 7.38
C ILE A 51 15.44 -2.22 7.39
N GLU A 52 16.39 -2.46 8.29
CA GLU A 52 17.10 -3.73 8.38
C GLU A 52 16.19 -4.88 8.85
N GLN A 53 15.98 -5.87 7.99
CA GLN A 53 15.11 -7.04 8.23
C GLN A 53 15.59 -7.96 9.37
N ALA A 54 16.86 -7.87 9.79
CA ALA A 54 17.41 -8.70 10.85
C ALA A 54 16.78 -8.41 12.21
N LEU A 55 16.36 -7.16 12.43
CA LEU A 55 15.68 -6.72 13.65
C LEU A 55 14.15 -6.80 13.51
N TYR A 56 13.62 -6.56 12.30
CA TYR A 56 12.17 -6.45 12.06
C TYR A 56 11.76 -7.31 10.85
N LYS A 57 11.49 -8.59 11.08
CA LYS A 57 11.17 -9.58 10.03
C LYS A 57 9.88 -9.30 9.24
N THR A 58 9.06 -8.33 9.67
CA THR A 58 7.72 -8.06 9.14
C THR A 58 7.57 -6.67 8.51
N PHE A 59 8.59 -5.81 8.54
CA PHE A 59 8.49 -4.41 8.08
C PHE A 59 9.56 -4.07 7.04
N ASN A 60 9.12 -3.74 5.83
CA ASN A 60 9.94 -3.07 4.81
C ASN A 60 9.35 -1.68 4.58
N ASN A 61 10.18 -0.64 4.59
CA ASN A 61 9.79 0.65 4.02
C ASN A 61 9.73 0.52 2.50
N ASP A 62 8.93 1.39 1.85
CA ASP A 62 8.86 1.41 0.40
C ASP A 62 10.13 2.06 -0.17
N VAL A 63 10.18 3.38 -0.32
CA VAL A 63 11.40 4.08 -0.75
C VAL A 63 11.78 5.13 0.29
N SER A 64 13.03 5.12 0.73
CA SER A 64 13.52 6.19 1.60
C SER A 64 14.96 6.56 1.27
N TRP A 65 15.21 7.86 1.25
CA TRP A 65 16.50 8.45 0.92
C TRP A 65 16.77 9.63 1.83
N GLU A 66 18.03 9.81 2.20
CA GLU A 66 18.52 11.04 2.80
C GLU A 66 19.11 11.93 1.70
N ILE A 67 18.66 13.18 1.63
CA ILE A 67 19.14 14.22 0.70
C ILE A 67 19.47 15.48 1.50
N ASN A 68 20.73 15.92 1.48
CA ASN A 68 21.19 17.16 2.14
C ASN A 68 20.69 17.32 3.60
N GLY A 69 20.70 16.24 4.39
CA GLY A 69 20.24 16.26 5.79
C GLY A 69 18.72 16.29 5.96
N LYS A 70 17.94 16.01 4.91
CA LYS A 70 16.52 15.69 4.97
C LYS A 70 16.28 14.21 4.68
N LEU A 71 15.39 13.59 5.43
CA LEU A 71 14.95 12.23 5.19
C LEU A 71 13.64 12.24 4.41
N ILE A 72 13.62 11.63 3.23
CA ILE A 72 12.41 11.52 2.41
C ILE A 72 11.90 10.10 2.51
N VAL A 73 10.62 9.94 2.84
CA VAL A 73 9.94 8.65 2.86
C VAL A 73 8.80 8.70 1.85
N LEU A 74 8.92 7.89 0.81
CA LEU A 74 7.92 7.74 -0.23
C LEU A 74 7.21 6.40 -0.07
N VAL A 75 5.88 6.43 -0.12
CA VAL A 75 5.04 5.24 -0.11
C VAL A 75 4.20 5.19 -1.38
N GLU A 76 4.21 4.03 -2.03
CA GLU A 76 3.38 3.75 -3.18
C GLU A 76 1.98 3.31 -2.72
N HIS A 77 0.91 3.90 -3.28
CA HIS A 77 -0.46 3.48 -3.01
C HIS A 77 -1.28 3.35 -4.30
N GLN A 78 -1.72 2.13 -4.63
CA GLN A 78 -2.45 1.84 -5.89
C GLN A 78 -3.94 1.50 -5.71
N SER A 79 -4.42 1.36 -4.47
CA SER A 79 -5.84 1.24 -4.14
C SER A 79 -6.32 2.52 -3.47
N THR A 80 -7.53 2.53 -2.91
CA THR A 80 -8.07 3.63 -2.08
C THR A 80 -7.06 4.12 -1.05
N VAL A 81 -6.83 5.44 -0.95
CA VAL A 81 -5.95 6.03 0.07
C VAL A 81 -6.28 5.47 1.45
N ASN A 82 -5.26 4.92 2.11
CA ASN A 82 -5.37 4.46 3.49
C ASN A 82 -5.18 5.65 4.43
N GLU A 83 -6.24 6.06 5.14
CA GLU A 83 -6.19 7.16 6.11
C GLU A 83 -5.19 6.90 7.25
N ASN A 84 -4.80 5.63 7.48
CA ASN A 84 -3.79 5.26 8.48
C ASN A 84 -2.35 5.38 7.96
N MET A 85 -2.12 5.93 6.77
CA MET A 85 -0.78 6.15 6.23
C MET A 85 0.14 6.96 7.15
N PRO A 86 -0.31 8.02 7.86
CA PRO A 86 0.53 8.72 8.83
C PRO A 86 1.10 7.81 9.92
N PHE A 87 0.32 6.83 10.40
CA PHE A 87 0.80 5.87 11.40
C PHE A 87 1.87 4.94 10.81
N ARG A 88 1.66 4.41 9.59
CA ARG A 88 2.66 3.59 8.89
C ARG A 88 3.96 4.37 8.66
N CYS A 89 3.86 5.64 8.30
CA CYS A 89 5.01 6.54 8.16
C CYS A 89 5.75 6.79 9.48
N LEU A 90 5.02 6.90 10.60
CA LEU A 90 5.60 7.00 11.94
C LEU A 90 6.41 5.74 12.29
N GLU A 91 5.88 4.56 11.98
CA GLU A 91 6.62 3.30 12.16
C GLU A 91 7.90 3.29 11.33
N TYR A 92 7.83 3.68 10.05
CA TYR A 92 8.99 3.73 9.17
C TYR A 92 10.07 4.67 9.66
N VAL A 93 9.70 5.92 9.97
CA VAL A 93 10.69 6.94 10.35
C VAL A 93 11.40 6.59 11.65
N THR A 94 10.67 6.00 12.60
CA THR A 94 11.25 5.55 13.88
C THR A 94 12.33 4.50 13.64
N ARG A 95 12.05 3.49 12.79
CA ARG A 95 13.03 2.45 12.45
C ARG A 95 14.21 2.98 11.63
N ILE A 96 13.97 3.91 10.71
CA ILE A 96 15.05 4.54 9.95
C ILE A 96 15.97 5.33 10.89
N TYR A 97 15.40 6.09 11.83
CA TYR A 97 16.20 6.81 12.82
C TYR A 97 16.97 5.90 13.77
N GLU A 98 16.45 4.72 14.11
CA GLU A 98 17.24 3.72 14.85
C GLU A 98 18.54 3.36 14.11
N GLY A 99 18.51 3.27 12.78
CA GLY A 99 19.70 3.03 11.96
C GLY A 99 20.61 4.25 11.80
N ILE A 100 20.06 5.47 11.88
CA ILE A 100 20.82 6.72 11.75
C ILE A 100 21.50 7.13 13.06
N VAL A 101 20.83 6.91 14.21
CA VAL A 101 21.31 7.34 15.52
C VAL A 101 22.20 6.27 16.15
N PRO A 102 23.51 6.52 16.32
CA PRO A 102 24.40 5.55 16.94
C PRO A 102 23.94 5.23 18.37
N VAL A 103 24.04 3.97 18.79
CA VAL A 103 23.59 3.50 20.11
C VAL A 103 24.13 4.38 21.24
N LYS A 104 25.41 4.75 21.20
CA LYS A 104 26.04 5.63 22.21
C LYS A 104 25.39 7.02 22.29
N GLN A 105 24.95 7.56 21.16
CA GLN A 105 24.33 8.90 21.10
C GLN A 105 22.93 8.92 21.70
N ARG A 106 22.26 7.76 21.78
CA ARG A 106 20.94 7.65 22.46
C ARG A 106 21.02 7.87 23.96
N TYR A 107 22.20 7.67 24.55
CA TYR A 107 22.46 7.85 25.98
C TYR A 107 23.36 9.07 26.26
N ALA A 108 23.67 9.87 25.25
CA ALA A 108 24.48 11.07 25.41
C ALA A 108 23.65 12.21 26.01
N GLU A 109 24.26 13.01 26.89
CA GLU A 109 23.63 14.22 27.43
C GLU A 109 23.46 15.32 26.37
N LYS A 110 24.37 15.36 25.40
CA LYS A 110 24.32 16.33 24.29
C LYS A 110 23.34 15.86 23.23
N VAL A 111 22.53 16.79 22.72
CA VAL A 111 21.57 16.53 21.65
C VAL A 111 22.28 16.04 20.39
N TYR A 112 21.89 14.87 19.91
CA TYR A 112 22.27 14.37 18.59
C TYR A 112 21.26 14.85 17.55
N LYS A 113 21.71 15.61 16.55
CA LYS A 113 20.85 16.11 15.48
C LYS A 113 20.53 14.98 14.49
N ILE A 114 19.27 14.89 14.10
CA ILE A 114 18.78 13.93 13.10
C ILE A 114 18.15 14.66 11.92
N PRO A 115 18.13 14.04 10.72
CA PRO A 115 17.51 14.64 9.53
C PRO A 115 16.01 14.93 9.74
N ASN A 116 15.52 16.08 9.27
CA ASN A 116 14.08 16.34 9.26
C ASN A 116 13.38 15.45 8.23
N PRO A 117 12.23 14.83 8.56
CA PRO A 117 11.54 13.95 7.63
C PRO A 117 10.50 14.68 6.78
N ASP A 118 10.36 14.30 5.51
CA ASP A 118 9.21 14.62 4.66
C ASP A 118 8.57 13.32 4.14
N PHE A 119 7.25 13.24 4.24
CA PHE A 119 6.48 12.05 3.89
C PHE A 119 5.58 12.29 2.69
N TYR A 120 5.67 11.42 1.69
CA TYR A 120 4.82 11.48 0.51
C TYR A 120 4.18 10.14 0.20
N VAL A 121 2.93 10.19 -0.26
CA VAL A 121 2.24 9.06 -0.87
C VAL A 121 2.05 9.36 -2.34
N VAL A 122 2.60 8.50 -3.19
CA VAL A 122 2.33 8.52 -4.63
C VAL A 122 1.09 7.65 -4.87
N TYR A 123 -0.03 8.29 -5.16
CA TYR A 123 -1.30 7.60 -5.37
C TYR A 123 -1.54 7.35 -6.85
N VAL A 124 -1.64 6.08 -7.25
CA VAL A 124 -1.92 5.64 -8.64
C VAL A 124 -3.21 4.81 -8.68
N GLY A 125 -4.18 5.13 -7.82
CA GLY A 125 -5.45 4.39 -7.72
C GLY A 125 -6.57 4.94 -8.61
N LYS A 126 -7.70 4.25 -8.65
CA LYS A 126 -8.85 4.58 -9.52
C LYS A 126 -9.85 5.58 -8.93
N LYS A 127 -9.90 5.72 -7.61
CA LYS A 127 -10.80 6.67 -6.95
C LYS A 127 -10.34 8.09 -7.29
N GLU A 128 -11.28 8.92 -7.69
CA GLU A 128 -11.05 10.34 -7.93
C GLU A 128 -10.64 11.03 -6.62
N LEU A 129 -9.54 11.77 -6.67
CA LEU A 129 -8.96 12.51 -5.56
C LEU A 129 -8.48 13.87 -6.06
N PRO A 130 -8.43 14.89 -5.18
CA PRO A 130 -7.79 16.15 -5.53
C PRO A 130 -6.33 15.92 -5.96
N PRO A 131 -5.73 16.84 -6.75
CA PRO A 131 -4.34 16.71 -7.18
C PRO A 131 -3.37 16.48 -6.02
N GLU A 132 -3.65 17.12 -4.88
CA GLU A 132 -2.90 16.95 -3.64
C GLU A 132 -3.86 16.99 -2.44
N GLN A 133 -3.51 16.26 -1.38
CA GLN A 133 -4.15 16.34 -0.07
C GLN A 133 -3.14 15.99 1.03
N GLU A 134 -3.48 16.30 2.27
CA GLU A 134 -2.68 15.94 3.44
C GLU A 134 -3.44 14.97 4.33
N LEU A 135 -2.72 13.97 4.84
CA LEU A 135 -3.18 13.09 5.92
C LEU A 135 -2.39 13.43 7.17
N ARG A 136 -3.06 13.54 8.32
CA ARG A 136 -2.43 13.92 9.58
C ARG A 136 -2.54 12.79 10.58
N LEU A 137 -1.48 12.58 11.36
CA LEU A 137 -1.51 11.58 12.42
C LEU A 137 -2.52 11.98 13.51
N SER A 138 -2.67 13.27 13.76
CA SER A 138 -3.63 13.80 14.73
C SER A 138 -5.09 13.46 14.41
N ASP A 139 -5.44 13.21 13.14
CA ASP A 139 -6.80 12.77 12.77
C ASP A 139 -7.16 11.39 13.35
N ALA A 140 -6.16 10.58 13.70
CA ALA A 140 -6.34 9.27 14.35
C ALA A 140 -6.44 9.35 15.88
N PHE A 141 -6.15 10.50 16.50
CA PHE A 141 -6.22 10.64 17.96
C PHE A 141 -7.65 10.90 18.42
N TYR A 142 -8.03 10.37 19.60
CA TYR A 142 -9.35 10.59 20.18
C TYR A 142 -9.70 12.08 20.36
N GLU A 143 -8.73 12.89 20.76
CA GLU A 143 -8.90 14.33 21.02
C GLU A 143 -8.42 15.23 19.87
N LYS A 144 -7.83 14.63 18.81
CA LYS A 144 -7.26 15.35 17.65
C LYS A 144 -6.24 16.46 17.97
N ASP A 145 -5.53 16.35 19.10
CA ASP A 145 -4.47 17.31 19.47
C ASP A 145 -3.13 16.98 18.79
N SER A 146 -2.63 17.90 17.97
CA SER A 146 -1.35 17.79 17.26
C SER A 146 -0.16 18.40 18.02
N SER A 147 -0.38 18.98 19.21
CA SER A 147 0.65 19.74 19.94
C SER A 147 1.81 18.89 20.46
N LYS A 148 1.58 17.58 20.71
CA LYS A 148 2.56 16.66 21.31
C LYS A 148 3.25 15.77 20.29
N LEU A 149 2.53 15.43 19.22
CA LEU A 149 3.02 14.57 18.16
C LEU A 149 2.20 14.86 16.91
N GLU A 150 2.87 15.23 15.83
CA GLU A 150 2.24 15.38 14.53
C GLU A 150 3.16 14.82 13.44
N LEU A 151 2.55 14.12 12.50
CA LEU A 151 3.19 13.65 11.29
C LEU A 151 2.20 13.89 10.15
N VAL A 152 2.63 14.70 9.19
CA VAL A 152 1.84 15.05 8.02
C VAL A 152 2.37 14.30 6.80
N VAL A 153 1.49 13.61 6.10
CA VAL A 153 1.80 12.89 4.85
C VAL A 153 1.13 13.62 3.69
N LYS A 154 1.93 14.01 2.69
CA LYS A 154 1.42 14.64 1.47
C LYS A 154 1.08 13.56 0.45
N VAL A 155 -0.20 13.42 0.13
CA VAL A 155 -0.66 12.52 -0.93
C VAL A 155 -0.65 13.29 -2.25
N LYS A 156 0.10 12.76 -3.22
CA LYS A 156 0.17 13.29 -4.58
C LYS A 156 -0.61 12.36 -5.49
N ASN A 157 -1.71 12.86 -6.05
CA ASN A 157 -2.50 12.10 -6.99
C ASN A 157 -1.76 12.01 -8.34
N CYS A 158 -1.54 10.78 -8.79
CA CYS A 158 -0.88 10.42 -10.05
C CYS A 158 -1.76 9.46 -10.89
N SER A 159 -3.06 9.35 -10.56
CA SER A 159 -4.00 8.44 -11.21
C SER A 159 -4.26 8.74 -12.68
N ASP A 160 -4.13 10.01 -13.07
CA ASP A 160 -4.19 10.44 -14.46
C ASP A 160 -2.84 11.02 -14.89
N SER A 161 -2.05 10.17 -15.54
CA SER A 161 -0.72 10.50 -16.05
C SER A 161 -0.72 11.63 -17.10
N LYS A 162 -1.87 11.91 -17.73
CA LYS A 162 -2.02 12.93 -18.78
C LYS A 162 -2.38 14.30 -18.20
N ILE A 163 -3.13 14.34 -17.10
CA ILE A 163 -3.70 15.58 -16.57
C ILE A 163 -2.97 16.09 -15.34
N LEU A 164 -2.45 15.20 -14.49
CA LEU A 164 -1.99 15.61 -13.17
C LEU A 164 -0.58 16.25 -13.18
N PRO A 165 -0.33 17.32 -12.40
CA PRO A 165 0.90 18.11 -12.49
C PRO A 165 2.18 17.29 -12.25
N ILE A 166 2.18 16.40 -11.27
CA ILE A 166 3.38 15.65 -10.86
C ILE A 166 3.84 14.63 -11.91
N SER A 167 2.91 14.01 -12.63
CA SER A 167 3.25 13.11 -13.75
C SER A 167 3.75 13.89 -14.96
N ARG A 168 3.47 15.20 -15.07
CA ARG A 168 4.01 16.05 -16.14
C ARG A 168 5.42 16.53 -15.84
N THR A 169 5.76 16.70 -14.56
CA THR A 169 7.09 17.19 -14.14
C THR A 169 8.11 16.07 -13.92
N CYS A 170 7.67 14.82 -13.73
CA CYS A 170 8.55 13.66 -13.58
C CYS A 170 8.29 12.62 -14.68
N ALA A 171 9.15 12.58 -15.71
CA ALA A 171 9.01 11.67 -16.86
C ALA A 171 9.01 10.19 -16.44
N ILE A 172 9.91 9.80 -15.54
CA ILE A 172 10.00 8.40 -15.08
C ILE A 172 8.77 7.97 -14.28
N LEU A 173 8.20 8.88 -13.46
CA LEU A 173 6.94 8.61 -12.75
C LEU A 173 5.77 8.47 -13.71
N LYS A 174 5.72 9.30 -14.76
CA LYS A 174 4.72 9.20 -15.82
C LYS A 174 4.74 7.83 -16.48
N GLU A 175 5.92 7.39 -16.92
CA GLU A 175 6.09 6.08 -17.55
C GLU A 175 5.72 4.95 -16.58
N TYR A 176 6.09 5.08 -15.30
CA TYR A 176 5.64 4.16 -14.27
C TYR A 176 4.11 4.08 -14.15
N CYS A 177 3.41 5.22 -14.07
CA CYS A 177 1.94 5.23 -14.03
C CYS A 177 1.34 4.56 -15.27
N GLN A 178 1.83 4.90 -16.46
CA GLN A 178 1.38 4.29 -17.72
C GLN A 178 1.64 2.77 -17.75
N PHE A 179 2.77 2.32 -17.23
CA PHE A 179 3.04 0.89 -17.10
C PHE A 179 2.04 0.19 -16.16
N ILE A 180 1.70 0.79 -15.02
CA ILE A 180 0.68 0.27 -14.12
C ILE A 180 -0.69 0.21 -14.81
N GLU A 181 -1.07 1.25 -15.57
CA GLU A 181 -2.30 1.27 -16.37
C GLU A 181 -2.33 0.10 -17.37
N ILE A 182 -1.24 -0.15 -18.11
CA ILE A 182 -1.14 -1.28 -19.06
C ILE A 182 -1.25 -2.63 -18.34
N VAL A 183 -0.58 -2.78 -17.20
CA VAL A 183 -0.65 -4.01 -16.38
C VAL A 183 -2.08 -4.27 -15.95
N GLU A 184 -2.80 -3.26 -15.48
CA GLU A 184 -4.20 -3.41 -15.06
C GLU A 184 -5.12 -3.78 -16.21
N HIS A 185 -4.97 -3.15 -17.38
CA HIS A 185 -5.81 -3.43 -18.56
C HIS A 185 -5.55 -4.82 -19.15
N THR A 186 -4.31 -5.29 -19.10
CA THR A 186 -3.90 -6.56 -19.69
C THR A 186 -4.09 -7.74 -18.73
N TYR A 187 -4.24 -7.48 -17.43
CA TYR A 187 -4.27 -8.50 -16.39
C TYR A 187 -5.38 -9.54 -16.63
N ASN A 188 -4.99 -10.81 -16.58
CA ASN A 188 -5.91 -11.93 -16.68
C ASN A 188 -5.70 -12.88 -15.50
N LYS A 189 -6.71 -13.01 -14.64
CA LYS A 189 -6.69 -13.85 -13.43
C LYS A 189 -6.39 -15.33 -13.71
N LEU A 190 -6.84 -15.86 -14.87
CA LEU A 190 -6.60 -17.25 -15.27
C LEU A 190 -5.18 -17.46 -15.78
N PHE A 191 -4.56 -16.42 -16.35
CA PHE A 191 -3.22 -16.50 -16.96
C PHE A 191 -2.31 -15.34 -16.53
N PRO A 192 -2.05 -15.16 -15.22
CA PRO A 192 -1.43 -13.95 -14.68
C PRO A 192 -0.03 -13.68 -15.26
N LYS A 193 0.85 -14.69 -15.27
CA LYS A 193 2.20 -14.58 -15.83
C LYS A 193 2.19 -14.22 -17.31
N ARG A 194 1.26 -14.79 -18.09
CA ARG A 194 1.13 -14.50 -19.53
C ARG A 194 0.63 -13.07 -19.74
N SER A 195 -0.33 -12.60 -18.95
CA SER A 195 -0.77 -11.21 -19.02
C SER A 195 0.33 -10.22 -18.64
N PHE A 196 1.13 -10.50 -17.60
CA PHE A 196 2.24 -9.62 -17.23
C PHE A 196 3.32 -9.56 -18.30
N LYS A 197 3.65 -10.71 -18.94
CA LYS A 197 4.58 -10.72 -20.07
C LYS A 197 4.06 -9.85 -21.22
N LYS A 198 2.78 -9.97 -21.56
CA LYS A 198 2.15 -9.17 -22.62
C LYS A 198 2.16 -7.67 -22.28
N ALA A 199 1.87 -7.31 -21.02
CA ALA A 199 1.94 -5.93 -20.55
C ALA A 199 3.35 -5.33 -20.67
N ILE A 200 4.39 -6.12 -20.34
CA ILE A 200 5.79 -5.71 -20.48
C ILE A 200 6.16 -5.53 -21.95
N GLU A 201 5.81 -6.48 -22.82
CA GLU A 201 6.05 -6.39 -24.27
C GLU A 201 5.38 -5.14 -24.87
N GLU A 202 4.14 -4.85 -24.47
CA GLU A 202 3.40 -3.67 -24.87
C GLU A 202 4.06 -2.38 -24.37
N ALA A 203 4.43 -2.30 -23.09
CA ALA A 203 5.09 -1.12 -22.53
C ALA A 203 6.44 -0.82 -23.21
N ILE A 204 7.27 -1.84 -23.43
CA ILE A 204 8.54 -1.70 -24.16
C ILE A 204 8.29 -1.20 -25.59
N SER A 205 7.28 -1.73 -26.29
CA SER A 205 6.96 -1.31 -27.66
C SER A 205 6.51 0.16 -27.76
N GLN A 206 5.94 0.70 -26.69
CA GLN A 206 5.53 2.10 -26.56
C GLN A 206 6.63 3.00 -25.98
N GLY A 207 7.82 2.47 -25.69
CA GLY A 207 8.93 3.19 -25.08
C GLY A 207 8.77 3.49 -23.58
N ILE A 208 7.79 2.87 -22.92
CA ILE A 208 7.47 3.09 -21.51
C ILE A 208 8.37 2.19 -20.65
N LEU A 209 9.22 2.80 -19.81
CA LEU A 209 10.20 2.10 -18.97
C LEU A 209 11.05 1.08 -19.76
N ALA A 210 11.29 1.32 -21.04
CA ALA A 210 11.78 0.30 -21.96
C ALA A 210 13.12 -0.32 -21.52
N ASP A 211 14.13 0.48 -21.19
CA ASP A 211 15.43 -0.03 -20.69
C ASP A 211 15.27 -0.82 -19.37
N TYR A 212 14.47 -0.31 -18.45
CA TYR A 212 14.25 -0.95 -17.15
C TYR A 212 13.55 -2.31 -17.32
N LEU A 213 12.46 -2.35 -18.10
CA LEU A 213 11.65 -3.54 -18.33
C LEU A 213 12.41 -4.58 -19.17
N ASP A 214 13.18 -4.16 -20.18
CA ASP A 214 14.00 -5.08 -20.97
C ASP A 214 15.02 -5.81 -20.10
N ARG A 215 15.74 -5.07 -19.24
CA ARG A 215 16.71 -5.65 -18.30
C ARG A 215 16.07 -6.53 -17.22
N LYS A 216 14.90 -6.15 -16.70
CA LYS A 216 14.31 -6.73 -15.48
C LYS A 216 12.99 -7.46 -15.68
N SER A 217 12.67 -7.85 -16.92
CA SER A 217 11.39 -8.49 -17.26
C SER A 217 11.02 -9.65 -16.32
N ARG A 218 11.97 -10.52 -15.99
CA ARG A 218 11.73 -11.68 -15.13
C ARG A 218 11.48 -11.28 -13.68
N GLU A 219 12.24 -10.33 -13.16
CA GLU A 219 12.06 -9.78 -11.81
C GLU A 219 10.70 -9.11 -11.69
N VAL A 220 10.36 -8.23 -12.64
CA VAL A 220 9.09 -7.49 -12.68
C VAL A 220 7.89 -8.44 -12.73
N ILE A 221 7.93 -9.50 -13.55
CA ILE A 221 6.87 -10.52 -13.55
C ILE A 221 6.70 -11.15 -12.16
N ASN A 222 7.79 -11.47 -11.47
CA ASN A 222 7.72 -12.04 -10.13
C ASN A 222 7.18 -11.04 -9.10
N MET A 223 7.57 -9.77 -9.19
CA MET A 223 7.07 -8.69 -8.34
C MET A 223 5.56 -8.50 -8.52
N LEU A 224 5.09 -8.47 -9.77
CA LEU A 224 3.68 -8.34 -10.11
C LEU A 224 2.88 -9.57 -9.67
N CYS A 225 3.39 -10.79 -9.89
CA CYS A 225 2.76 -12.01 -9.37
C CYS A 225 2.56 -11.95 -7.85
N ALA A 226 3.60 -11.60 -7.10
CA ALA A 226 3.51 -11.51 -5.64
C ALA A 226 2.47 -10.47 -5.20
N LYS A 227 2.42 -9.31 -5.88
CA LYS A 227 1.47 -8.23 -5.56
C LYS A 227 0.02 -8.62 -5.83
N TYR A 228 -0.27 -9.20 -7.00
CA TYR A 228 -1.64 -9.54 -7.40
C TYR A 228 -2.18 -10.79 -6.69
N ASP A 229 -1.32 -11.77 -6.41
CA ASP A 229 -1.67 -12.94 -5.61
C ASP A 229 -2.14 -12.52 -4.21
N TYR A 230 -1.37 -11.65 -3.54
CA TYR A 230 -1.74 -11.10 -2.23
C TYR A 230 -3.05 -10.30 -2.26
N LYS A 231 -3.26 -9.45 -3.28
CA LYS A 231 -4.52 -8.71 -3.44
C LYS A 231 -5.72 -9.65 -3.60
N MET A 232 -5.55 -10.74 -4.36
CA MET A 232 -6.58 -11.73 -4.60
C MET A 232 -6.92 -12.50 -3.31
N ASP A 233 -5.91 -12.95 -2.56
CA ASP A 233 -6.09 -13.63 -1.27
C ASP A 233 -6.90 -12.77 -0.28
N ILE A 234 -6.63 -11.47 -0.21
CA ILE A 234 -7.38 -10.55 0.65
C ILE A 234 -8.83 -10.44 0.19
N ALA A 235 -9.05 -10.27 -1.12
CA ALA A 235 -10.40 -10.08 -1.66
C ALA A 235 -11.29 -11.30 -1.38
N VAL A 236 -10.78 -12.52 -1.59
CA VAL A 236 -11.52 -13.76 -1.29
C VAL A 236 -11.87 -13.84 0.20
N LYS A 237 -10.91 -13.59 1.09
CA LYS A 237 -11.16 -13.61 2.54
C LYS A 237 -12.16 -12.54 3.00
N GLN A 238 -12.19 -11.39 2.34
CA GLN A 238 -13.16 -10.34 2.65
C GLN A 238 -14.57 -10.72 2.21
N GLU A 239 -14.70 -11.37 1.05
CA GLU A 239 -15.96 -11.90 0.54
C GLU A 239 -16.49 -13.01 1.46
N GLU A 240 -15.66 -13.99 1.81
CA GLU A 240 -16.01 -15.06 2.78
C GLU A 240 -16.43 -14.47 4.14
N ALA A 241 -15.67 -13.51 4.69
CA ALA A 241 -16.02 -12.88 5.97
C ALA A 241 -17.34 -12.09 5.91
N TYR A 242 -17.68 -11.52 4.74
CA TYR A 242 -18.95 -10.84 4.54
C TYR A 242 -20.11 -11.84 4.44
N GLU A 243 -19.94 -12.94 3.71
CA GLU A 243 -20.91 -14.04 3.61
C GLU A 243 -21.17 -14.67 4.98
N ASP A 244 -20.11 -14.99 5.73
CA ASP A 244 -20.20 -15.53 7.09
C ASP A 244 -20.93 -14.55 8.03
N GLY A 245 -20.59 -13.26 7.97
CA GLY A 245 -21.26 -12.23 8.78
C GLY A 245 -22.73 -12.05 8.42
N ALA A 246 -23.09 -12.17 7.13
CA ALA A 246 -24.47 -12.15 6.68
C ALA A 246 -25.24 -13.38 7.17
N HIS A 247 -24.64 -14.57 7.10
CA HIS A 247 -25.21 -15.82 7.61
C HIS A 247 -25.41 -15.77 9.13
N ASP A 248 -24.39 -15.34 9.89
CA ASP A 248 -24.48 -15.18 11.35
C ASP A 248 -25.61 -14.22 11.77
N ASN A 249 -25.79 -13.13 11.04
CA ASN A 249 -26.90 -12.20 11.28
C ASN A 249 -28.25 -12.83 10.96
N ALA A 250 -28.36 -13.59 9.86
CA ALA A 250 -29.57 -14.33 9.52
C ALA A 250 -29.92 -15.35 10.60
N VAL A 251 -28.94 -16.10 11.14
CA VAL A 251 -29.12 -17.05 12.25
C VAL A 251 -29.57 -16.36 13.53
N LYS A 252 -28.95 -15.24 13.91
CA LYS A 252 -29.35 -14.46 15.10
C LYS A 252 -30.78 -13.95 14.97
N ASN A 253 -31.12 -13.37 13.81
CA ASN A 253 -32.47 -12.89 13.54
C ASN A 253 -33.50 -14.03 13.57
N ALA A 254 -33.15 -15.20 13.02
CA ALA A 254 -34.02 -16.38 13.06
C ALA A 254 -34.30 -16.83 14.49
N LYS A 255 -33.25 -16.93 15.33
CA LYS A 255 -33.39 -17.28 16.76
C LYS A 255 -34.27 -16.27 17.51
N ASN A 256 -34.12 -14.97 17.25
CA ASN A 256 -34.94 -13.94 17.90
C ASN A 256 -36.42 -14.07 17.51
N LEU A 257 -36.72 -14.20 16.21
CA LEU A 257 -38.10 -14.35 15.74
C LEU A 257 -38.75 -15.64 16.27
N LEU A 258 -38.01 -16.76 16.30
CA LEU A 258 -38.50 -18.01 16.90
C LEU A 258 -38.79 -17.86 18.40
N LYS A 259 -37.94 -17.15 19.15
CA LYS A 259 -38.17 -16.85 20.59
C LYS A 259 -39.39 -15.94 20.81
N GLU A 260 -39.69 -15.06 19.86
CA GLU A 260 -40.89 -14.22 19.90
C GLU A 260 -42.17 -14.97 19.49
N GLY A 261 -42.05 -16.25 19.10
CA GLY A 261 -43.19 -17.13 18.78
C GLY A 261 -43.62 -17.06 17.31
N ASP A 262 -42.81 -16.49 16.43
CA ASP A 262 -43.10 -16.50 14.99
C ASP A 262 -42.98 -17.89 14.38
N SER A 263 -43.85 -18.20 13.41
CA SER A 263 -43.87 -19.51 12.75
C SER A 263 -42.61 -19.73 11.90
N ILE A 264 -42.18 -20.99 11.78
CA ILE A 264 -41.01 -21.38 10.98
C ILE A 264 -41.12 -20.86 9.54
N GLU A 265 -42.31 -20.90 8.94
CA GLU A 265 -42.56 -20.42 7.57
C GLU A 265 -42.39 -18.90 7.44
N LYS A 266 -42.76 -18.15 8.48
CA LYS A 266 -42.55 -16.69 8.52
C LYS A 266 -41.07 -16.38 8.69
N VAL A 267 -40.37 -17.09 9.56
CA VAL A 267 -38.94 -16.91 9.81
C VAL A 267 -38.12 -17.17 8.55
N VAL A 268 -38.30 -18.31 7.87
CA VAL A 268 -37.63 -18.65 6.60
C VAL A 268 -37.77 -17.52 5.56
N ARG A 269 -38.98 -16.96 5.43
CA ARG A 269 -39.28 -15.89 4.47
C ARG A 269 -38.56 -14.58 4.79
N CYS A 270 -38.29 -14.32 6.07
CA CYS A 270 -37.75 -13.04 6.55
C CYS A 270 -36.23 -13.00 6.66
N VAL A 271 -35.57 -14.12 6.94
CA VAL A 271 -34.11 -14.16 7.20
C VAL A 271 -33.28 -14.80 6.08
N GLY A 272 -33.91 -15.42 5.08
CA GLY A 272 -33.19 -15.98 3.93
C GLY A 272 -32.39 -17.26 4.22
N LEU A 273 -32.62 -17.91 5.37
CA LEU A 273 -32.09 -19.24 5.68
C LEU A 273 -32.96 -20.34 5.06
N SER A 274 -32.39 -21.53 4.87
CA SER A 274 -33.17 -22.68 4.41
C SER A 274 -34.16 -23.17 5.46
N LEU A 275 -35.22 -23.86 5.02
CA LEU A 275 -36.20 -24.46 5.93
C LEU A 275 -35.56 -25.43 6.93
N GLU A 276 -34.61 -26.23 6.48
CA GLU A 276 -33.89 -27.20 7.30
C GLU A 276 -33.07 -26.50 8.41
N GLU A 277 -32.38 -25.40 8.08
CA GLU A 277 -31.63 -24.62 9.04
C GLU A 277 -32.55 -24.00 10.10
N VAL A 278 -33.67 -23.39 9.71
CA VAL A 278 -34.63 -22.79 10.67
C VAL A 278 -35.28 -23.86 11.55
N GLN A 279 -35.65 -25.02 11.00
CA GLN A 279 -36.17 -26.14 11.78
C GLN A 279 -35.17 -26.66 12.82
N LYS A 280 -33.90 -26.77 12.43
CA LYS A 280 -32.84 -27.15 13.34
C LYS A 280 -32.70 -26.13 14.47
N LEU A 281 -32.67 -24.84 14.16
CA LEU A 281 -32.61 -23.76 15.14
C LEU A 281 -33.80 -23.78 16.11
N ALA A 282 -35.02 -24.05 15.63
CA ALA A 282 -36.21 -24.21 16.47
C ALA A 282 -36.07 -25.41 17.43
N SER A 283 -35.60 -26.55 16.93
CA SER A 283 -35.41 -27.76 17.74
C SER A 283 -34.30 -27.63 18.80
N GLU A 284 -33.34 -26.73 18.59
CA GLU A 284 -32.30 -26.39 19.56
C GLU A 284 -32.84 -25.48 20.67
N LEU A 285 -33.76 -24.57 20.35
CA LEU A 285 -34.42 -23.67 21.30
C LEU A 285 -35.45 -24.38 22.19
N ASP A 286 -36.12 -25.42 21.68
CA ASP A 286 -37.06 -26.25 22.47
C ASP A 286 -36.36 -27.16 23.50
N LYS A 287 -35.03 -27.28 23.44
CA LYS A 287 -34.20 -28.10 24.34
C LYS A 287 -33.53 -27.30 25.47
N GLU A 288 -33.55 -25.97 25.41
CA GLU A 288 -33.11 -25.06 26.48
C GLU A 288 -34.26 -24.75 27.45
#